data_AF-A0A7J7UHC1-F1
#
_entry.id   AF-A0A7J7UHC1-F1
#
_cell.length_a   1.000
_cell.length_b   1.000
_cell.length_c   1.000
_cell.angle_alpha   90.00
_cell.angle_beta   90.00
_cell.angle_gamma   90.00
#
_symmetry.space_group_name_H-M   'P 1'
#
loop_
_entity.id
_entity.type
_entity.pdbx_description
1 polymer ?
#
loop_
_entity_poly.entity_id
_entity_poly.type
_entity_poly.pdbx_seq_one_letter_code
_entity_poly.pdbx_strand_id
1 'polypeptide(L)' 'MKHLPGADPELVLLGQRSEELERIPLSDMTREEINALVQELGFYRKAAPDEPVPPEYLQAPARPPAEGAPDRGDL' A
#
# COMPACT_ATOMS: atom_id res chain seq x y z
N MET A 1 -0.23 -15.21 -1.14
CA MET A 1 -1.47 -14.41 -0.98
C MET A 1 -2.24 -15.01 0.19
N LYS A 2 -2.64 -14.22 1.19
CA LYS A 2 -3.46 -14.72 2.32
C LYS A 2 -4.87 -14.99 1.78
N HIS A 3 -5.25 -16.25 1.65
CA HIS A 3 -6.65 -16.63 1.42
C HIS A 3 -7.33 -16.78 2.78
N LEU A 4 -8.25 -15.88 3.14
CA LEU A 4 -9.21 -16.12 4.22
C LEU A 4 -10.44 -16.80 3.60
N PRO A 5 -10.86 -17.99 4.07
CA PRO A 5 -12.04 -18.66 3.54
C PRO A 5 -13.32 -17.87 3.87
N GLY A 6 -14.05 -17.44 2.85
CA GLY A 6 -15.40 -16.86 2.97
C GLY A 6 -15.48 -15.36 3.26
N ALA A 7 -14.36 -14.65 3.35
CA ALA A 7 -14.37 -13.19 3.47
C ALA A 7 -14.39 -12.53 2.09
N ASP A 8 -15.14 -11.43 1.97
CA ASP A 8 -15.09 -10.57 0.80
C ASP A 8 -13.66 -10.07 0.55
N PRO A 9 -13.20 -9.97 -0.71
CA PRO A 9 -11.90 -9.42 -1.02
C PRO A 9 -11.82 -7.94 -0.63
N GLU A 10 -10.76 -7.58 0.07
CA GLU A 10 -10.52 -6.22 0.55
C GLU A 10 -9.04 -5.83 0.35
N LEU A 11 -8.81 -4.54 0.12
CA LEU A 11 -7.50 -3.92 0.21
C LEU A 11 -7.34 -3.31 1.61
N VAL A 12 -6.37 -3.82 2.38
CA VAL A 12 -6.04 -3.32 3.72
C VAL A 12 -4.78 -2.47 3.63
N LEU A 13 -4.90 -1.18 3.95
CA LEU A 13 -3.77 -0.26 3.99
C LEU A 13 -3.13 -0.30 5.38
N LEU A 14 -1.85 -0.65 5.42
CA LEU A 14 -1.09 -0.73 6.67
C LEU A 14 -0.11 0.44 6.76
N GLY A 15 -0.01 1.01 7.96
CA GLY A 15 1.04 1.94 8.31
C GLY A 15 2.40 1.25 8.49
N GLN A 16 3.43 2.05 8.72
CA GLN A 16 4.80 1.55 8.90
C GLN A 16 4.94 0.63 10.12
N ARG A 17 4.08 0.77 11.13
CA ARG A 17 4.06 -0.06 12.35
C ARG A 17 3.02 -1.16 12.27
N SER A 18 2.58 -1.53 11.05
CA SER A 18 1.54 -2.54 10.80
C SER A 18 0.19 -2.20 11.43
N GLU A 19 -0.06 -0.92 11.74
CA GLU A 19 -1.38 -0.45 12.12
C GLU A 19 -2.30 -0.43 10.88
N GLU A 20 -3.54 -0.89 11.03
CA GLU A 20 -4.54 -0.78 9.99
C GLU A 20 -4.99 0.68 9.88
N LEU A 21 -4.75 1.29 8.72
CA LEU A 21 -5.14 2.67 8.44
C LEU A 21 -6.53 2.71 7.80
N GLU A 22 -6.77 1.82 6.84
CA GLU A 22 -8.01 1.80 6.06
C GLU A 22 -8.27 0.41 5.47
N ARG A 23 -9.55 0.06 5.30
CA ARG A 23 -10.02 -1.14 4.58
C ARG A 23 -10.98 -0.74 3.49
N ILE A 24 -10.66 -1.14 2.26
CA ILE A 24 -11.43 -0.81 1.06
C ILE A 24 -12.01 -2.12 0.49
N PRO A 25 -13.35 -2.26 0.37
CA PRO A 25 -13.97 -3.43 -0.22
C PRO A 25 -13.72 -3.48 -1.73
N LEU A 26 -13.36 -4.66 -2.26
CA LEU A 26 -13.04 -4.84 -3.68
C LEU A 26 -14.12 -5.62 -4.44
N SER A 27 -15.12 -6.18 -3.76
CA SER A 27 -16.12 -7.08 -4.36
C SER A 27 -16.86 -6.49 -5.55
N ASP A 28 -17.13 -5.18 -5.53
CA ASP A 28 -17.85 -4.47 -6.60
C ASP A 28 -16.92 -3.80 -7.61
N MET A 29 -15.60 -3.97 -7.49
CA MET A 29 -14.60 -3.31 -8.34
C MET A 29 -14.04 -4.26 -9.39
N THR A 30 -13.88 -3.73 -10.60
CA THR A 30 -13.16 -4.38 -11.68
C THR A 30 -11.65 -4.35 -11.44
N ARG A 31 -10.91 -5.23 -12.12
CA ARG A 31 -9.45 -5.26 -12.07
C ARG A 31 -8.85 -3.91 -12.47
N GLU A 32 -9.45 -3.25 -13.45
CA GLU A 32 -9.03 -1.95 -13.97
C GLU A 32 -9.18 -0.86 -12.90
N GLU A 33 -10.32 -0.82 -12.20
CA GLU A 33 -10.58 0.11 -11.09
C GLU A 33 -9.65 -0.16 -9.90
N ILE A 34 -9.41 -1.42 -9.56
CA ILE A 34 -8.48 -1.80 -8.49
C ILE A 34 -7.06 -1.35 -8.84
N ASN A 35 -6.61 -1.55 -10.08
CA ASN A 35 -5.29 -1.10 -10.51
C ASN A 35 -5.19 0.43 -10.51
N ALA A 36 -6.25 1.15 -10.88
CA ALA A 36 -6.28 2.61 -10.83
C ALA A 36 -6.17 3.10 -9.38
N LEU A 37 -6.96 2.54 -8.47
CA LEU A 37 -6.91 2.85 -7.03
C LEU A 37 -5.49 2.67 -6.46
N VAL A 38 -4.85 1.54 -6.72
CA VAL A 38 -3.49 1.26 -6.21
C VAL A 38 -2.47 2.26 -6.75
N GLN A 39 -2.61 2.71 -8.00
CA GLN A 39 -1.76 3.75 -8.58
C GLN A 39 -2.03 5.13 -7.95
N GLU A 40 -3.29 5.48 -7.71
CA GLU A 40 -3.69 6.73 -7.04
C GLU A 40 -3.16 6.80 -5.60
N LEU A 41 -3.12 5.67 -4.91
CA LEU A 41 -2.48 5.54 -3.59
C LEU A 41 -0.94 5.70 -3.64
N GLY A 42 -0.35 5.75 -4.84
CA GLY A 42 1.07 5.99 -5.04
C GLY A 42 1.94 4.73 -5.06
N PHE A 43 1.35 3.53 -5.18
CA PHE A 43 2.14 2.31 -5.31
C PHE A 43 2.73 2.18 -6.71
N TYR A 44 4.03 1.85 -6.77
CA TYR A 44 4.71 1.59 -8.03
C TYR A 44 4.46 0.15 -8.51
N ARG A 45 4.08 0.02 -9.78
CA ARG A 45 3.93 -1.28 -10.46
C ARG A 45 5.20 -1.62 -11.23
N LYS A 46 5.89 -2.67 -10.79
CA LYS A 46 7.02 -3.29 -11.52
C LYS A 46 6.52 -4.01 -12.78
N ALA A 47 7.30 -4.04 -13.87
CA ALA A 47 6.94 -4.82 -15.06
C ALA A 47 7.29 -6.30 -14.88
N ALA A 48 8.36 -6.61 -14.13
CA ALA A 48 8.74 -7.97 -13.74
C ALA A 48 9.07 -8.08 -12.23
N PRO A 49 8.91 -9.26 -11.61
CA PRO A 49 9.22 -9.46 -10.18
C PRO A 49 10.67 -9.13 -9.80
N ASP A 50 11.63 -9.36 -10.69
CA ASP A 50 13.07 -9.17 -10.43
C ASP A 50 13.58 -7.77 -10.82
N GLU A 51 12.75 -6.95 -11.46
CA GLU A 51 13.13 -5.62 -11.89
C GLU A 51 13.41 -4.69 -10.69
N PRO A 52 14.42 -3.81 -10.73
CA PRO A 52 14.61 -2.84 -9.65
C PRO A 52 13.45 -1.82 -9.62
N VAL A 53 13.11 -1.34 -8.42
CA VAL A 53 12.22 -0.19 -8.26
C VAL A 53 13.03 1.08 -8.49
N PRO A 54 12.56 2.05 -9.31
CA PRO A 54 13.27 3.31 -9.54
C PRO A 54 13.50 4.08 -8.24
N PRO A 55 14.61 4.85 -8.12
CA PRO A 55 14.96 5.59 -6.91
C PRO A 55 13.83 6.48 -6.36
N GLU A 56 13.05 7.09 -7.24
CA GLU A 56 11.90 7.94 -6.90
C GLU A 56 10.75 7.18 -6.20
N TYR A 57 10.65 5.86 -6.39
CA TYR A 57 9.60 5.01 -5.83
C TYR A 57 10.07 4.07 -4.72
N LEU A 58 11.35 4.11 -4.32
CA LEU A 58 11.90 3.21 -3.31
C LEU A 58 11.17 3.29 -1.96
N GLN A 59 10.64 4.47 -1.63
CA GLN A 59 9.90 4.69 -0.39
C GLN A 59 8.39 4.82 -0.64
N ALA A 60 7.96 4.90 -1.90
CA ALA A 60 6.55 5.04 -2.22
C ALA A 60 5.74 3.80 -1.79
N PRO A 61 4.50 3.97 -1.32
CA PRO A 61 3.76 5.24 -1.15
C PRO A 61 4.09 5.98 0.16
N ALA A 62 4.94 5.43 1.03
CA ALA A 62 5.34 6.12 2.25
C ALA A 62 6.12 7.40 1.91
N ARG A 63 5.80 8.49 2.61
CA ARG A 63 6.65 9.69 2.53
C ARG A 63 7.99 9.34 3.17
N PRO A 64 9.13 9.76 2.58
CA PRO A 64 10.39 9.73 3.34
C PRO A 64 10.16 10.45 4.67
N PRO A 65 10.69 9.93 5.79
CA PRO A 65 10.61 10.63 7.05
C PRO A 65 11.13 12.04 6.79
N ALA A 66 10.28 13.05 7.01
CA ALA A 66 10.70 14.43 6.89
C ALA A 66 11.98 14.57 7.73
N GLU A 67 13.07 15.08 7.15
CA GLU A 67 14.28 15.40 7.91
C GLU A 67 13.86 16.25 9.14
N GLY A 68 13.81 15.61 10.32
CA GLY A 68 13.39 16.24 11.57
C GLY A 68 12.02 15.89 12.15
N ALA A 69 11.29 14.87 11.67
CA ALA A 69 10.13 14.37 12.42
C ALA A 69 10.61 13.62 13.69
N PRO A 70 10.34 14.10 14.92
CA PRO A 70 10.67 13.34 16.11
C PRO A 70 9.81 12.09 16.12
N ASP A 71 10.44 10.95 16.39
CA ASP A 71 9.78 9.71 16.77
C ASP A 71 8.93 9.99 18.01
N ARG A 72 7.67 10.39 17.80
CA ARG A 72 6.68 10.49 18.88
C ARG A 72 6.13 9.10 19.09
N GLY A 73 6.99 8.25 19.63
CA GLY A 73 6.72 6.92 20.10
C GLY A 73 7.03 6.81 21.59
N ASP A 74 6.53 7.71 22.43
CA ASP A 74 6.51 7.54 23.88
C ASP A 74 5.28 8.25 24.46
N LEU A 75 4.25 7.49 24.83
CA LEU A 75 3.29 7.74 25.93
C LEU A 75 2.60 6.44 26.32
#